data_AF-A0AAU8JMH1-F1
#
_entry.id   AF-A0AAU8JMH1-F1
#
_cell.length_a   1.000
_cell.length_b   1.000
_cell.length_c   1.000
_cell.angle_alpha   90.00
_cell.angle_beta   90.00
_cell.angle_gamma   90.00
#
_symmetry.space_group_name_H-M   'P 1'
#
loop_
_entity.id
_entity.type
_entity.pdbx_description
1 polymer ?
#
loop_
_entity_poly.entity_id
_entity_poly.type
_entity_poly.pdbx_seq_one_letter_code
_entity_poly.pdbx_strand_id
1 'polypeptide(L)'
;MLPEVSLEETQKIAEKIRLGVKQLNLKSHHQSVGAITISLGVAIFPQDGWTSDQLLESADQALYRANKEGRDRVVTASEPEKSPPLLKVLS
;
A
#
# COMPACT_ATOMS: atom_id res chain seq x y z
N MET A 1 -7.52 -4.42 9.84
CA MET A 1 -8.82 -4.03 9.27
C MET A 1 -9.38 -2.87 10.07
N LEU A 2 -10.08 -1.93 9.42
CA LEU A 2 -10.70 -0.76 10.04
C LEU A 2 -12.21 -0.80 9.74
N PRO A 3 -13.08 -1.00 10.75
CA PRO A 3 -14.53 -1.02 10.54
C PRO A 3 -15.09 0.40 10.40
N GLU A 4 -16.12 0.59 9.57
CA GLU A 4 -16.90 1.83 9.46
C GLU A 4 -16.12 3.08 9.00
N VAL A 5 -15.02 2.88 8.25
CA VAL A 5 -14.18 3.97 7.74
C VAL A 5 -14.31 4.08 6.23
N SER A 6 -14.43 5.30 5.70
CA SER A 6 -14.46 5.55 4.26
C SER A 6 -13.09 5.29 3.59
N LEU A 7 -13.07 5.25 2.25
CA LEU A 7 -11.81 5.13 1.47
C LEU A 7 -10.86 6.29 1.76
N GLU A 8 -11.39 7.51 1.75
CA GLU A 8 -10.58 8.70 1.95
C GLU A 8 -9.96 8.73 3.36
N GLU A 9 -10.74 8.39 4.39
CA GLU A 9 -10.23 8.30 5.75
C GLU A 9 -9.21 7.17 5.90
N THR A 10 -9.46 6.01 5.29
CA THR A 10 -8.53 4.89 5.29
C THR A 10 -7.20 5.26 4.61
N GLN A 11 -7.25 5.97 3.48
CA GLN A 11 -6.06 6.50 2.80
C GLN A 11 -5.31 7.49 3.69
N LYS A 12 -6.00 8.41 4.38
CA LYS A 12 -5.37 9.36 5.32
C LYS A 12 -4.68 8.64 6.47
N ILE A 13 -5.30 7.59 7.02
CA ILE A 13 -4.71 6.76 8.08
C ILE A 13 -3.47 6.04 7.56
N ALA A 14 -3.54 5.41 6.39
CA ALA A 14 -2.40 4.74 5.76
C ALA A 14 -1.24 5.71 5.51
N GLU A 15 -1.53 6.91 5.03
CA GLU A 15 -0.52 7.95 4.78
C GLU A 15 0.14 8.43 6.08
N LYS A 16 -0.65 8.58 7.15
CA LYS A 16 -0.12 8.88 8.49
C LYS A 16 0.84 7.80 8.97
N ILE A 17 0.52 6.52 8.76
CA ILE A 17 1.41 5.40 9.10
C ILE A 17 2.70 5.46 8.28
N ARG A 18 2.59 5.68 6.96
CA ARG A 18 3.74 5.79 6.06
C ARG A 18 4.70 6.89 6.48
N LEU A 19 4.18 8.09 6.74
CA LEU A 19 4.95 9.25 7.18
C LEU A 19 5.52 9.04 8.58
N GLY A 20 4.77 8.41 9.48
CA GLY A 20 5.24 8.06 10.82
C GLY A 20 6.46 7.14 10.77
N VAL A 21 6.42 6.10 9.94
CA VAL A 21 7.57 5.19 9.75
C VAL A 21 8.75 5.92 9.14
N LYS A 22 8.53 6.79 8.15
CA LYS A 22 9.58 7.59 7.51
C LYS A 22 10.35 8.49 8.49
N GLN A 23 9.70 8.89 9.59
CA GLN A 23 10.29 9.72 10.64
C GLN A 23 10.97 8.91 11.77
N LEU A 24 10.93 7.58 11.72
CA LEU A 24 11.55 6.75 12.75
C LEU A 24 13.08 6.79 12.64
N ASN A 25 13.71 7.18 13.73
CA ASN A 25 15.16 7.06 13.91
C ASN A 25 15.48 5.69 14.53
N LEU A 26 15.52 4.67 13.68
CA LEU A 26 15.81 3.30 14.12
C LEU A 26 17.29 3.09 14.39
N LYS A 27 17.59 2.37 15.48
CA LYS A 27 18.94 1.96 15.87
C LYS A 27 19.01 0.44 15.98
N SER A 28 20.08 -0.15 15.47
CA SER A 28 20.42 -1.57 15.65
C SER A 28 21.86 -1.66 16.13
N HIS A 29 22.11 -2.43 17.20
CA HIS A 29 23.44 -2.53 17.82
C HIS A 29 24.15 -1.17 18.05
N HIS A 30 23.39 -0.17 18.53
CA HIS A 30 23.86 1.22 18.75
C HIS A 30 24.25 1.99 17.49
N GLN A 31 24.05 1.44 16.29
CA GLN A 31 24.25 2.12 15.01
C GLN A 31 22.91 2.55 14.41
N SER A 32 22.88 3.71 13.76
CA SER A 32 21.71 4.17 13.02
C SER A 32 21.48 3.26 11.81
N VAL A 33 20.24 2.81 11.60
CA VAL A 33 19.86 1.98 10.45
C VAL A 33 19.61 2.83 9.20
N GLY A 34 19.67 4.16 9.33
CA GLY A 34 19.29 5.10 8.28
C GLY A 34 17.79 5.27 8.16
N ALA A 35 17.37 6.08 7.19
CA ALA A 35 15.95 6.30 6.93
C ALA A 35 15.33 5.06 6.26
N ILE A 36 14.27 4.53 6.87
CA ILE A 36 13.45 3.49 6.27
C ILE A 36 12.12 4.09 5.78
N THR A 37 11.54 3.47 4.76
CA THR A 37 10.22 3.81 4.26
C THR A 37 9.40 2.55 4.08
N ILE A 38 8.08 2.70 4.00
CA ILE A 38 7.16 1.61 3.71
C ILE A 38 6.23 2.01 2.57
N SER A 39 5.74 1.01 1.85
CA SER A 39 4.64 1.15 0.90
C SER A 39 3.43 0.41 1.48
N LEU A 40 2.22 0.89 1.18
CA LEU A 40 0.98 0.32 1.70
C LEU A 40 -0.02 0.12 0.57
N GLY A 41 -0.65 -1.05 0.54
CA GLY A 41 -1.82 -1.33 -0.29
C GLY A 41 -3.09 -1.27 0.54
N VAL A 42 -4.14 -0.65 0.02
CA VAL A 42 -5.43 -0.47 0.68
C VAL A 42 -6.54 -1.07 -0.17
N ALA A 43 -7.42 -1.85 0.43
CA ALA A 43 -8.63 -2.36 -0.19
C ALA A 43 -9.84 -2.09 0.71
N ILE A 44 -11.02 -1.93 0.11
CA ILE A 44 -12.27 -1.61 0.79
C ILE A 44 -13.39 -2.57 0.42
N PHE A 45 -14.16 -2.95 1.44
CA PHE A 45 -15.41 -3.68 1.28
C PHE A 45 -16.58 -2.73 1.02
N PRO A 46 -17.52 -3.05 0.11
CA PRO A 46 -17.51 -4.20 -0.82
C PRO A 46 -16.79 -3.94 -2.16
N GLN A 47 -16.25 -2.74 -2.39
CA GLN A 47 -15.78 -2.28 -3.69
C GLN A 47 -14.66 -3.15 -4.28
N ASP A 48 -13.72 -3.60 -3.45
CA ASP A 48 -12.52 -4.32 -3.85
C ASP A 48 -12.59 -5.82 -3.49
N GLY A 49 -13.77 -6.32 -3.09
CA GLY A 49 -13.98 -7.70 -2.71
C GLY A 49 -15.14 -7.89 -1.75
N TRP A 50 -15.78 -9.07 -1.80
CA TRP A 50 -16.88 -9.45 -0.93
C TRP A 50 -16.48 -10.41 0.18
N THR A 51 -15.28 -11.00 0.08
CA THR A 51 -14.70 -11.88 1.10
C THR A 51 -13.38 -11.30 1.64
N SER A 52 -12.96 -11.78 2.81
CA SER A 52 -11.65 -11.43 3.39
C SER A 52 -10.50 -11.72 2.43
N ASP A 53 -10.57 -12.85 1.74
CA ASP A 53 -9.50 -13.31 0.85
C ASP A 53 -9.41 -12.43 -0.39
N GLN A 54 -10.54 -12.04 -0.96
CA GLN A 54 -10.59 -11.10 -2.08
C GLN A 54 -10.06 -9.71 -1.68
N LEU A 55 -10.41 -9.22 -0.49
CA LEU A 55 -9.92 -7.93 0.00
C LEU A 55 -8.41 -7.97 0.27
N LEU A 56 -7.90 -9.07 0.80
CA LEU A 56 -6.48 -9.26 1.03
C LEU A 56 -5.72 -9.31 -0.30
N GLU A 57 -6.21 -10.07 -1.28
CA GLU A 57 -5.63 -10.13 -2.62
C GLU A 57 -5.60 -8.75 -3.29
N SER A 58 -6.69 -8.00 -3.22
CA SER A 58 -6.78 -6.62 -3.74
C SER A 58 -5.79 -5.67 -3.05
N ALA A 59 -5.64 -5.76 -1.72
CA ALA A 59 -4.68 -4.96 -0.97
C ALA A 59 -3.23 -5.33 -1.35
N ASP A 60 -2.93 -6.62 -1.51
CA ASP A 60 -1.61 -7.10 -1.93
C ASP A 60 -1.26 -6.64 -3.35
N GLN A 61 -2.21 -6.69 -4.28
CA GLN A 61 -2.03 -6.15 -5.63
C GLN A 61 -1.76 -4.64 -5.60
N ALA A 62 -2.49 -3.89 -4.77
CA ALA A 62 -2.23 -2.46 -4.58
C ALA A 62 -0.84 -2.20 -3.99
N LEU A 63 -0.41 -2.98 -3.00
CA LEU A 63 0.93 -2.90 -2.42
C LEU A 63 2.02 -3.22 -3.45
N TYR A 64 1.78 -4.23 -4.29
CA TYR A 64 2.68 -4.58 -5.37
C TYR A 64 2.84 -3.41 -6.36
N ARG A 65 1.74 -2.75 -6.74
CA ARG A 65 1.78 -1.52 -7.56
C ARG A 65 2.55 -0.40 -6.86
N ALA A 66 2.29 -0.16 -5.58
CA ALA A 66 3.03 0.84 -4.81
C ALA A 66 4.55 0.60 -4.86
N ASN A 67 4.97 -0.66 -4.76
CA ASN A 67 6.37 -1.05 -4.85
C ASN A 67 6.95 -0.88 -6.26
N LYS A 68 6.18 -1.19 -7.31
CA LYS A 68 6.61 -1.02 -8.70
C LYS A 68 6.73 0.44 -9.12
N GLU A 69 5.81 1.29 -8.70
CA GLU A 69 5.74 2.67 -9.17
C GLU A 69 6.73 3.61 -8.45
N GLY A 70 7.61 3.10 -7.59
CA GLY A 70 8.67 3.87 -6.93
C GLY A 70 8.70 3.79 -5.42
N ARG A 71 7.90 2.92 -4.79
CA ARG A 71 7.83 2.72 -3.33
C ARG A 71 7.42 4.00 -2.58
N ASP A 72 7.52 3.95 -1.25
CA ASP A 72 7.26 5.06 -0.31
C ASP A 72 5.92 5.77 -0.59
N ARG A 73 4.86 4.98 -0.81
CA ARG A 73 3.52 5.49 -1.12
C ARG A 73 2.40 4.57 -0.65
N VAL A 74 1.22 5.14 -0.58
CA VAL A 74 -0.05 4.42 -0.44
C VAL A 74 -0.67 4.28 -1.83
N VAL A 75 -1.20 3.11 -2.14
CA VAL A 75 -2.02 2.86 -3.35
C VAL A 75 -3.29 2.14 -2.91
N THR A 76 -4.44 2.56 -3.41
CA THR A 76 -5.69 1.82 -3.23
C THR A 76 -5.90 0.78 -4.35
N ALA A 77 -6.64 -0.27 -4.06
CA ALA A 77 -7.00 -1.30 -5.04
C ALA A 77 -7.81 -0.71 -6.20
N SER A 78 -8.69 0.26 -5.90
CA SER A 78 -9.52 0.94 -6.89
C SER A 78 -8.76 1.93 -7.78
N GLU A 79 -7.53 2.35 -7.41
CA GLU A 79 -6.70 3.20 -8.27
C GLU A 79 -6.20 2.43 -9.51
N PRO A 80 -6.27 3.03 -10.71
CA PRO A 80 -5.73 2.41 -11.92
C PRO A 80 -4.20 2.41 -11.91
N GLU A 81 -3.60 1.34 -12.42
CA GLU A 81 -2.13 1.23 -12.56
C GLU A 81 -1.62 2.31 -13.53
N LYS A 82 -0.61 3.11 -13.13
CA LYS A 82 -0.11 4.22 -13.97
C LYS A 82 0.70 3.76 -15.19
N SER A 83 1.07 2.49 -15.24
CA SER A 83 1.73 1.86 -16.37
C SER A 83 1.34 0.38 -16.38
N PRO A 84 0.51 -0.08 -17.33
CA PRO A 84 0.21 -1.49 -17.44
C PRO A 84 1.53 -2.28 -17.60
N PRO A 85 1.66 -3.47 -17.02
CA PRO A 85 2.85 -4.29 -17.20
C PRO A 85 3.11 -4.46 -18.70
N LEU A 86 4.34 -4.15 -19.13
CA LEU A 86 4.89 -4.53 -20.43
C LEU A 86 5.02 -6.06 -20.48
N LEU A 87 3.91 -6.80 -20.55
CA LEU A 87 3.84 -8.23 -20.90
C LEU A 87 2.38 -8.73 -20.88
N LYS A 88 1.70 -8.58 -22.03
CA LYS A 88 0.87 -9.61 -22.71
C LYS A 88 0.74 -9.27 -24.21
N VAL A 89 1.88 -9.09 -24.90
CA VAL A 89 1.95 -9.20 -26.36
C VAL A 89 3.04 -10.19 -26.69
N LEU A 90 2.82 -11.47 -26.38
CA LEU A 90 3.46 -12.62 -27.02
C LEU A 90 2.68 -13.88 -26.61
N SER A 91 1.66 -14.22 -27.42
CA SER A 91 1.20 -15.55 -27.84
C SER A 91 -0.27 -15.45 -28.26
#